data_AF-A0AAW8QBN4-F1
#
_entry.id   AF-A0AAW8QBN4-F1
#
_cell.length_a   1.000
_cell.length_b   1.000
_cell.length_c   1.000
_cell.angle_alpha   90.00
_cell.angle_beta   90.00
_cell.angle_gamma   90.00
#
_symmetry.space_group_name_H-M   'P 1'
#
loop_
_entity.id
_entity.type
_entity.pdbx_description
1 polymer ?
#
loop_
_entity_poly.entity_id
_entity_poly.type
_entity_poly.pdbx_seq_one_letter_code
_entity_poly.pdbx_strand_id
1 'polypeptide(L)'
;MKLFIKIILSLLAVFLILLVVTSSFNLQSKVFKLFHPDWIEIKDYEILDYNVYCKRKYWRRGMDRSARGDIRYQYTYQNKVYKSEEKDFLVVYRLFISENCDEMKDQNVSIFNEIKKKNEIKVFISPDTKKSKILITKKGLSFRNSWMINLVLEIQLIFLVLIGLIVYLMVTSKK
;
A
#
# COMPACT_ATOMS: atom_id res chain seq x y z
N MET A 1 18.16 27.65 -17.43
CA MET A 1 18.80 26.85 -16.34
C MET A 1 18.13 27.04 -14.97
N LYS A 2 18.01 28.26 -14.41
CA LYS A 2 17.39 28.48 -13.08
C LYS A 2 15.91 28.04 -13.00
N LEU A 3 15.11 28.31 -14.04
CA LEU A 3 13.70 27.88 -14.09
C LEU A 3 13.57 26.35 -14.10
N PHE A 4 14.42 25.68 -14.89
CA PHE A 4 14.44 24.22 -15.00
C PHE A 4 14.79 23.54 -13.66
N ILE A 5 15.78 24.07 -12.94
CA ILE A 5 16.13 23.60 -11.59
C ILE A 5 14.95 23.78 -10.63
N LYS A 6 14.27 24.93 -10.66
CA LYS A 6 13.08 25.17 -9.82
C LYS A 6 11.94 24.19 -10.12
N ILE A 7 11.70 23.87 -11.39
CA ILE A 7 10.70 22.89 -11.80
C ILE A 7 11.07 21.50 -11.24
N ILE A 8 12.32 21.07 -11.40
CA ILE A 8 12.79 19.78 -10.88
C ILE A 8 12.62 19.70 -9.36
N LEU A 9 13.02 20.75 -8.63
CA LEU A 9 12.89 20.79 -7.17
C LEU A 9 11.42 20.75 -6.73
N SER A 10 10.53 21.44 -7.44
CA SER A 10 9.09 21.40 -7.17
C SER A 10 8.52 19.99 -7.38
N LEU A 11 8.86 19.35 -8.49
CA LEU A 11 8.43 17.97 -8.78
C LEU A 11 8.95 16.98 -7.74
N LEU A 12 10.21 17.13 -7.32
CA LEU A 12 10.81 16.31 -6.28
C LEU A 12 10.08 16.51 -4.93
N ALA A 13 9.74 17.75 -4.57
CA ALA A 13 8.99 18.04 -3.35
C ALA A 13 7.60 17.39 -3.39
N VAL A 14 6.87 17.53 -4.50
CA VAL A 14 5.56 16.87 -4.69
C VAL A 14 5.69 15.35 -4.59
N PHE A 15 6.71 14.78 -5.21
CA PHE A 15 6.99 13.34 -5.13
C PHE A 15 7.22 12.88 -3.69
N LEU A 16 8.05 13.60 -2.92
CA LEU A 16 8.32 13.26 -1.52
C LEU A 16 7.06 13.39 -0.65
N ILE A 17 6.24 14.42 -0.86
CA ILE A 17 4.97 14.59 -0.16
C ILE A 17 4.04 13.41 -0.44
N LEU A 18 3.87 13.05 -1.72
CA LEU A 18 3.04 11.90 -2.12
C LEU A 18 3.56 10.60 -1.51
N LEU A 19 4.88 10.41 -1.46
CA LEU A 19 5.50 9.23 -0.86
C LEU A 19 5.18 9.14 0.63
N VAL A 20 5.30 10.25 1.37
CA VAL A 20 4.97 10.30 2.81
C VAL A 20 3.49 10.04 3.05
N VAL A 21 2.60 10.69 2.30
CA VAL A 21 1.15 10.52 2.43
C VAL A 21 0.73 9.09 2.11
N THR A 22 1.22 8.52 1.01
CA THR A 22 0.90 7.14 0.61
C THR A 22 1.53 6.09 1.52
N SER A 23 2.59 6.42 2.24
CA SER A 23 3.23 5.50 3.19
C SER A 23 2.60 5.53 4.60
N SER A 24 1.76 6.52 4.93
CA SER A 24 1.15 6.62 6.27
C SER A 24 -0.35 6.43 6.22
N PHE A 25 -0.83 5.33 6.80
CA PHE A 25 -2.27 5.05 6.93
C PHE A 25 -3.01 6.15 7.69
N ASN A 26 -2.42 6.67 8.76
CA ASN A 26 -3.01 7.79 9.50
C ASN A 26 -3.15 9.05 8.64
N LEU A 27 -2.18 9.37 7.78
CA LEU A 27 -2.32 10.50 6.85
C LEU A 27 -3.40 10.21 5.81
N GLN A 28 -3.44 9.02 5.23
CA GLN A 28 -4.50 8.62 4.30
C GLN A 28 -5.90 8.74 4.94
N SER A 29 -6.06 8.31 6.19
CA SER A 29 -7.32 8.42 6.94
C SER A 29 -7.70 9.88 7.21
N LYS A 30 -6.74 10.74 7.57
CA LYS A 30 -6.98 12.17 7.75
C LYS A 30 -7.39 12.86 6.45
N VAL A 31 -6.69 12.55 5.35
CA VAL A 31 -7.03 13.04 4.01
C VAL A 31 -8.43 12.59 3.62
N PHE A 32 -8.77 11.32 3.88
CA PHE A 32 -10.12 10.82 3.63
C PHE A 32 -11.17 11.63 4.39
N LYS A 33 -11.00 11.83 5.71
CA LYS A 33 -11.93 12.62 6.53
C LYS A 33 -12.06 14.07 6.05
N LEU A 34 -10.96 14.66 5.58
CA LEU A 34 -10.97 16.02 5.03
C LEU A 34 -11.85 16.13 3.77
N PHE A 35 -11.78 15.14 2.88
CA PHE A 35 -12.56 15.12 1.64
C PHE A 35 -13.97 14.53 1.80
N HIS A 36 -14.28 13.95 2.97
CA HIS A 36 -15.56 13.30 3.27
C HIS A 36 -16.06 13.74 4.65
N PRO A 37 -16.32 15.04 4.87
CA PRO A 37 -16.67 15.58 6.19
C PRO A 37 -17.99 15.00 6.73
N ASP A 38 -18.92 14.66 5.85
CA ASP A 38 -20.26 14.17 6.23
C ASP A 38 -20.30 12.67 6.55
N TRP A 39 -19.16 11.97 6.43
CA TRP A 39 -19.09 10.55 6.72
C TRP A 39 -19.00 10.30 8.23
N ILE A 40 -19.85 9.40 8.71
CA ILE A 40 -20.00 9.10 10.13
C ILE A 40 -19.21 7.84 10.48
N GLU A 41 -18.47 7.88 11.60
CA GLU A 41 -17.75 6.73 12.14
C GLU A 41 -18.73 5.75 12.80
N ILE A 42 -18.71 4.48 12.38
CA ILE A 42 -19.52 3.41 12.96
C ILE A 42 -18.69 2.68 14.01
N LYS A 43 -19.21 2.60 15.24
CA LYS A 43 -18.55 1.91 16.35
C LYS A 43 -18.86 0.42 16.39
N ASP A 44 -20.08 0.04 16.00
CA ASP A 44 -20.54 -1.35 16.01
C ASP A 44 -20.30 -2.01 14.64
N TYR A 45 -19.14 -2.63 14.51
CA TYR A 45 -18.75 -3.37 13.33
C TYR A 45 -17.96 -4.62 13.71
N GLU A 46 -17.99 -5.62 12.83
CA GLU A 46 -17.28 -6.87 12.98
C GLU A 46 -16.57 -7.22 11.68
N ILE A 47 -15.31 -7.66 11.79
CA ILE A 47 -14.55 -8.17 10.66
C ILE A 47 -14.90 -9.65 10.48
N LEU A 48 -15.50 -9.97 9.35
CA LEU A 48 -15.96 -11.32 9.02
C LEU A 48 -14.83 -12.19 8.46
N ASP A 49 -14.05 -11.63 7.55
CA ASP A 49 -13.01 -12.37 6.83
C ASP A 49 -11.90 -11.44 6.36
N TYR A 50 -10.71 -12.01 6.19
CA TYR A 50 -9.55 -11.33 5.65
C TYR A 50 -8.75 -12.30 4.79
N ASN A 51 -8.77 -12.10 3.47
CA ASN A 51 -8.13 -12.98 2.50
C ASN A 51 -6.95 -12.29 1.85
N VAL A 52 -5.80 -12.96 1.82
CA VAL A 52 -4.55 -12.42 1.25
C VAL A 52 -4.15 -13.20 0.01
N TYR A 53 -3.92 -12.49 -1.09
CA TYR A 53 -3.50 -13.07 -2.35
C TYR A 53 -2.31 -12.32 -2.97
N CYS A 54 -1.59 -13.03 -3.84
CA CYS A 54 -0.52 -12.45 -4.63
C CYS A 54 -1.10 -11.78 -5.87
N LYS A 55 -0.74 -10.51 -6.13
CA LYS A 55 -1.04 -9.89 -7.42
C LYS A 55 0.16 -9.97 -8.35
N ARG A 56 0.01 -10.77 -9.40
CA ARG A 56 0.89 -10.78 -10.59
C ARG A 56 0.44 -9.69 -11.57
N LYS A 57 1.38 -8.98 -12.20
CA LYS A 57 1.06 -8.14 -13.36
C LYS A 57 0.94 -9.08 -14.58
N TYR A 58 -0.08 -8.86 -15.41
CA TYR A 58 -0.54 -9.73 -16.51
C TYR A 58 0.49 -10.11 -17.61
N TRP A 59 1.72 -9.61 -17.56
CA TRP A 59 2.78 -10.08 -18.46
C TRP A 59 3.41 -11.35 -17.88
N ARG A 60 3.02 -12.49 -18.49
CA ARG A 60 3.09 -13.89 -18.02
C ARG A 60 4.46 -14.49 -17.62
N ARG A 61 5.49 -13.68 -17.35
CA ARG A 61 6.80 -14.12 -16.81
C ARG A 61 7.39 -13.04 -15.90
N GLY A 62 6.64 -12.65 -14.87
CA GLY A 62 7.03 -11.60 -13.92
C GLY A 62 6.95 -12.07 -12.48
N MET A 63 7.86 -11.54 -11.67
CA MET A 63 7.93 -11.73 -10.23
C MET A 63 6.75 -11.04 -9.51
N ASP A 64 6.18 -11.67 -8.47
CA ASP A 64 5.04 -11.15 -7.71
C ASP A 64 5.37 -9.79 -7.08
N ARG A 65 4.63 -8.72 -7.41
CA ARG A 65 4.99 -7.34 -6.98
C ARG A 65 4.39 -6.94 -5.64
N SER A 66 3.35 -7.62 -5.19
CA SER A 66 2.68 -7.31 -3.92
C SER A 66 1.81 -8.46 -3.42
N ALA A 67 1.72 -8.60 -2.10
CA ALA A 67 0.64 -9.32 -1.43
C ALA A 67 -0.47 -8.34 -1.04
N ARG A 68 -1.72 -8.69 -1.32
CA ARG A 68 -2.89 -7.83 -1.14
C ARG A 68 -3.93 -8.52 -0.29
N GLY A 69 -4.45 -7.81 0.69
CA GLY A 69 -5.49 -8.29 1.58
C GLY A 69 -6.82 -7.62 1.28
N ASP A 70 -7.83 -8.44 1.01
CA ASP A 70 -9.22 -8.01 0.90
C ASP A 70 -9.91 -8.28 2.25
N ILE A 71 -10.70 -7.32 2.72
CA ILE A 71 -11.38 -7.40 4.01
C ILE A 71 -12.89 -7.44 3.80
N ARG A 72 -13.57 -8.37 4.49
CA ARG A 72 -15.02 -8.42 4.57
C ARG A 72 -15.45 -8.08 5.98
N TYR A 73 -16.45 -7.22 6.09
CA TYR A 73 -16.91 -6.73 7.38
C TYR A 73 -18.41 -6.51 7.37
N GLN A 74 -19.01 -6.57 8.55
CA GLN A 74 -20.39 -6.20 8.79
C GLN A 74 -20.47 -5.04 9.77
N TYR A 75 -21.52 -4.24 9.66
CA TYR A 75 -21.74 -3.09 10.53
C TYR A 75 -23.22 -2.80 10.70
N THR A 76 -23.58 -2.23 11.83
CA THR A 76 -24.97 -1.83 12.14
C THR A 76 -25.13 -0.33 11.90
N TYR A 77 -26.13 0.04 11.09
CA TYR A 77 -26.52 1.44 10.89
C TYR A 77 -28.04 1.56 10.80
N GLN A 78 -28.64 2.49 11.56
CA GLN A 78 -30.10 2.66 11.63
C GLN A 78 -30.84 1.33 11.91
N ASN A 79 -30.37 0.55 12.89
CA ASN A 79 -30.89 -0.76 13.28
C ASN A 79 -30.93 -1.82 12.16
N LYS A 80 -30.14 -1.64 11.10
CA LYS A 80 -29.98 -2.61 10.01
C LYS A 80 -28.52 -3.04 9.93
N VAL A 81 -28.31 -4.34 9.72
CA VAL A 81 -27.00 -4.93 9.52
C VAL A 81 -26.68 -4.90 8.03
N TYR A 82 -25.50 -4.39 7.70
CA TYR A 82 -24.97 -4.35 6.34
C TYR A 82 -23.69 -5.17 6.26
N LYS A 83 -23.40 -5.72 5.08
CA LYS A 83 -22.15 -6.43 4.78
C LYS A 83 -21.45 -5.70 3.64
N SER A 84 -20.15 -5.54 3.77
CA SER A 84 -19.32 -4.89 2.76
C SER A 84 -17.99 -5.60 2.62
N GLU A 85 -17.34 -5.33 1.49
CA GLU A 85 -16.03 -5.87 1.14
C GLU A 85 -15.18 -4.72 0.60
N GLU A 86 -13.98 -4.54 1.16
CA GLU A 86 -12.99 -3.60 0.65
C GLU A 86 -11.80 -4.38 0.10
N LYS A 87 -11.62 -4.27 -1.22
CA LYS A 87 -10.50 -4.87 -1.93
C LYS A 87 -9.25 -4.01 -1.76
N ASP A 88 -8.09 -4.67 -1.80
CA ASP A 88 -6.79 -4.02 -1.61
C ASP A 88 -6.71 -3.21 -0.30
N PHE A 89 -7.44 -3.61 0.76
CA PHE A 89 -7.49 -2.91 2.06
C PHE A 89 -6.10 -2.72 2.68
N LEU A 90 -5.27 -3.76 2.60
CA LEU A 90 -3.87 -3.71 3.02
C LEU A 90 -3.00 -4.31 1.92
N VAL A 91 -2.07 -3.52 1.40
CA VAL A 91 -1.13 -3.93 0.37
C VAL A 91 0.28 -3.89 0.93
N VAL A 92 0.99 -5.02 0.79
CA VAL A 92 2.42 -5.13 1.06
C VAL A 92 3.12 -5.27 -0.28
N TYR A 93 3.83 -4.22 -0.68
CA TYR A 93 4.66 -4.25 -1.88
C TYR A 93 6.01 -4.91 -1.59
N ARG A 94 6.53 -5.55 -2.63
CA ARG A 94 7.88 -6.11 -2.65
C ARG A 94 8.89 -4.96 -2.50
N LEU A 95 9.87 -5.15 -1.63
CA LEU A 95 10.96 -4.22 -1.39
C LEU A 95 12.27 -4.71 -2.01
N PHE A 96 12.49 -6.02 -2.06
CA PHE A 96 13.68 -6.63 -2.66
C PHE A 96 13.34 -7.65 -3.74
N ILE A 97 14.24 -7.77 -4.72
CA ILE A 97 14.10 -8.76 -5.80
C ILE A 97 14.11 -10.19 -5.24
N SER A 98 14.78 -10.45 -4.12
CA SER A 98 14.89 -11.77 -3.50
C SER A 98 13.64 -12.23 -2.73
N GLU A 99 12.71 -11.33 -2.37
CA GLU A 99 11.53 -11.72 -1.58
C GLU A 99 10.65 -12.70 -2.36
N ASN A 100 9.91 -13.57 -1.67
CA ASN A 100 8.88 -14.37 -2.33
C ASN A 100 7.49 -13.90 -1.93
N CYS A 101 6.46 -14.42 -2.60
CA CYS A 101 5.11 -13.96 -2.32
C CYS A 101 4.55 -14.49 -1.00
N ASP A 102 4.96 -15.68 -0.58
CA ASP A 102 4.45 -16.28 0.65
C ASP A 102 4.97 -15.52 1.88
N GLU A 103 6.24 -15.10 1.88
CA GLU A 103 6.80 -14.17 2.87
C GLU A 103 6.00 -12.86 2.93
N MET A 104 5.64 -12.28 1.78
CA MET A 104 4.85 -11.06 1.75
C MET A 104 3.42 -11.27 2.25
N LYS A 105 2.82 -12.45 2.02
CA LYS A 105 1.52 -12.81 2.57
C LYS A 105 1.58 -12.93 4.09
N ASP A 106 2.58 -13.63 4.62
CA ASP A 106 2.76 -13.80 6.06
C ASP A 106 2.96 -12.44 6.75
N GLN A 107 3.75 -11.56 6.15
CA GLN A 107 3.91 -10.18 6.61
C GLN A 107 2.59 -9.40 6.56
N ASN A 108 1.83 -9.53 5.48
CA ASN A 108 0.54 -8.88 5.33
C ASN A 108 -0.44 -9.32 6.44
N VAL A 109 -0.56 -10.63 6.69
CA VAL A 109 -1.38 -11.20 7.78
C VAL A 109 -0.87 -10.72 9.14
N SER A 110 0.44 -10.72 9.37
CA SER A 110 1.05 -10.24 10.61
C SER A 110 0.71 -8.77 10.88
N ILE A 111 0.82 -7.90 9.87
CA ILE A 111 0.48 -6.48 9.98
C ILE A 111 -1.01 -6.31 10.26
N PHE A 112 -1.88 -7.04 9.56
CA PHE A 112 -3.32 -7.01 9.79
C PHE A 112 -3.67 -7.39 11.24
N ASN A 113 -3.10 -8.49 11.75
CA ASN A 113 -3.33 -8.95 13.12
C ASN A 113 -2.86 -7.93 14.15
N GLU A 114 -1.73 -7.25 13.90
CA GLU A 114 -1.23 -6.18 14.77
C GLU A 114 -2.21 -4.99 14.82
N ILE A 115 -2.66 -4.53 13.65
CA ILE A 115 -3.60 -3.40 13.52
C ILE A 115 -4.93 -3.74 14.19
N LYS A 116 -5.44 -4.96 13.97
CA LYS A 116 -6.67 -5.45 14.61
C LYS A 116 -6.53 -5.48 16.13
N LYS A 117 -5.44 -6.04 16.66
CA LYS A 117 -5.17 -6.10 18.11
C LYS A 117 -5.08 -4.72 18.76
N LYS A 118 -4.59 -3.71 18.03
CA LYS A 118 -4.45 -2.33 18.50
C LYS A 118 -5.69 -1.47 18.30
N ASN A 119 -6.79 -2.02 17.78
CA ASN A 119 -8.01 -1.27 17.42
C ASN A 119 -7.71 -0.09 16.46
N GLU A 120 -6.79 -0.28 15.53
CA GLU A 120 -6.37 0.72 14.54
C GLU A 120 -7.16 0.61 13.22
N ILE A 121 -8.39 0.09 13.29
CA ILE A 121 -9.32 -0.04 12.17
C ILE A 121 -10.57 0.77 12.50
N LYS A 122 -11.08 1.52 11.51
CA LYS A 122 -12.30 2.32 11.66
C LYS A 122 -13.20 2.18 10.44
N VAL A 123 -14.50 2.04 10.67
CA VAL A 123 -15.50 1.97 9.61
C VAL A 123 -16.24 3.31 9.55
N PHE A 124 -16.44 3.80 8.33
CA PHE A 124 -17.21 5.01 8.05
C PHE A 124 -18.35 4.70 7.10
N ILE A 125 -19.46 5.43 7.23
CA ILE A 125 -20.59 5.39 6.31
C ILE A 125 -20.96 6.78 5.83
N SER A 126 -21.26 6.91 4.54
CA SER A 126 -21.94 8.08 3.98
C SER A 126 -23.44 7.98 4.26
N PRO A 127 -24.04 8.91 5.01
CA PRO A 127 -25.49 8.93 5.24
C PRO A 127 -26.29 9.00 3.94
N ASP A 128 -25.80 9.77 2.96
CA ASP A 128 -26.50 10.03 1.70
C ASP A 128 -26.47 8.83 0.76
N THR A 129 -25.29 8.24 0.57
CA THR A 129 -25.09 7.17 -0.43
C THR A 129 -25.20 5.76 0.18
N LYS A 130 -25.24 5.65 1.51
CA LYS A 130 -25.18 4.40 2.28
C LYS A 130 -23.96 3.53 1.96
N LYS A 131 -22.93 4.12 1.34
CA LYS A 131 -21.65 3.46 1.07
C LYS A 131 -20.81 3.46 2.35
N SER A 132 -20.14 2.34 2.60
CA SER A 132 -19.19 2.21 3.70
C SER A 132 -17.76 2.23 3.20
N LYS A 133 -16.83 2.58 4.10
CA LYS A 133 -15.40 2.44 3.88
C LYS A 133 -14.70 2.06 5.18
N ILE A 134 -13.76 1.12 5.12
CA ILE A 134 -12.97 0.68 6.27
C ILE A 134 -11.53 1.17 6.09
N LEU A 135 -11.01 1.83 7.12
CA LEU A 135 -9.71 2.51 7.04
C LEU A 135 -8.81 2.07 8.17
N ILE A 136 -7.51 1.99 7.86
CA ILE A 136 -6.45 1.79 8.83
C ILE A 136 -6.06 3.16 9.41
N THR A 137 -5.97 3.25 10.73
CA THR A 137 -5.54 4.47 11.45
C THR A 137 -4.21 4.30 12.18
N LYS A 138 -3.46 3.23 11.87
CA LYS A 138 -2.12 2.98 12.41
C LYS A 138 -1.22 4.19 12.21
N LYS A 139 -0.58 4.62 13.31
CA LYS A 139 0.41 5.72 13.28
C LYS A 139 1.76 5.20 12.78
N GLY A 140 2.53 6.11 12.19
CA GLY A 140 3.85 5.81 11.63
C GLY A 140 3.84 5.72 10.11
N LEU A 141 5.01 5.40 9.57
CA LEU A 141 5.27 5.22 8.15
C LEU A 141 5.50 3.74 7.86
N SER A 142 4.81 3.25 6.85
CA SER A 142 5.04 1.94 6.25
C SER A 142 5.28 2.15 4.76
N PHE A 143 6.55 2.39 4.40
CA PHE A 143 6.96 2.64 3.01
C PHE A 143 6.58 1.49 2.07
N ARG A 144 6.51 0.27 2.61
CA ARG A 144 6.10 -0.93 1.88
C ARG A 144 4.63 -0.92 1.45
N ASN A 145 3.82 -0.01 1.97
CA ASN A 145 2.41 0.09 1.60
C ASN A 145 2.19 1.15 0.51
N SER A 146 3.22 1.94 0.19
CA SER A 146 3.19 2.87 -0.92
C SER A 146 3.52 2.16 -2.22
N TRP A 147 2.68 2.34 -3.23
CA TRP A 147 2.94 1.86 -4.59
C TRP A 147 4.23 2.44 -5.19
N MET A 148 4.69 3.58 -4.67
CA MET A 148 5.90 4.26 -5.13
C MET A 148 7.16 3.45 -4.85
N ILE A 149 7.11 2.47 -3.93
CA ILE A 149 8.24 1.56 -3.68
C ILE A 149 8.58 0.70 -4.89
N ASN A 150 7.63 0.51 -5.83
CA ASN A 150 7.94 -0.17 -7.08
C ASN A 150 9.06 0.51 -7.86
N LEU A 151 9.25 1.83 -7.71
CA LEU A 151 10.39 2.55 -8.32
C LEU A 151 11.73 2.11 -7.73
N VAL A 152 11.78 1.81 -6.43
CA VAL A 152 12.99 1.31 -5.77
C VAL A 152 13.36 -0.06 -6.32
N LEU A 153 12.38 -0.92 -6.59
CA LEU A 153 12.63 -2.22 -7.24
C LEU A 153 13.21 -2.06 -8.65
N GLU A 154 12.67 -1.15 -9.46
CA GLU A 154 13.19 -0.91 -10.80
C GLU A 154 14.63 -0.36 -10.75
N ILE A 155 14.94 0.51 -9.78
CA ILE A 155 16.30 0.99 -9.55
C ILE A 155 17.25 -0.16 -9.19
N GLN A 156 16.83 -1.11 -8.34
CA GLN A 156 17.64 -2.29 -8.01
C GLN A 156 17.96 -3.14 -9.26
N LEU A 157 16.99 -3.32 -10.16
CA LEU A 157 17.19 -4.06 -11.40
C LEU A 157 18.23 -3.37 -12.31
N ILE A 158 18.18 -2.04 -12.41
CA ILE A 158 19.16 -1.26 -13.18
C ILE A 158 20.57 -1.47 -12.61
N PHE A 159 20.73 -1.40 -11.28
CA PHE A 159 22.03 -1.64 -10.65
C PHE A 159 22.56 -3.05 -10.90
N LEU A 160 21.70 -4.07 -10.84
CA LEU A 160 22.11 -5.45 -11.14
C LEU A 160 22.62 -5.61 -12.58
N VAL A 161 21.94 -4.98 -13.55
CA VAL A 161 22.38 -5.00 -14.95
C VAL A 161 23.73 -4.31 -15.10
N LEU A 162 23.91 -3.13 -14.49
CA LEU A 162 25.18 -2.40 -14.53
C LEU A 162 26.33 -3.21 -13.93
N ILE A 163 26.12 -3.86 -12.78
CA ILE A 163 27.11 -4.73 -12.14
C ILE A 163 27.46 -5.88 -13.08
N GLY A 164 26.47 -6.54 -13.68
CA GLY A 164 26.69 -7.63 -14.64
C GLY A 164 27.53 -7.19 -15.84
N LEU A 165 27.26 -6.00 -16.39
CA LEU A 165 28.04 -5.43 -17.49
C LEU A 165 29.49 -5.13 -17.08
N ILE A 166 29.70 -4.56 -15.89
CA ILE A 166 31.04 -4.28 -15.37
C ILE A 166 31.85 -5.58 -15.22
N VAL A 167 31.24 -6.61 -14.63
CA VAL A 167 31.88 -7.94 -14.47
C VAL A 167 32.20 -8.55 -15.83
N TYR A 168 31.26 -8.51 -16.78
CA TYR A 168 31.47 -9.01 -18.14
C TYR A 168 32.68 -8.32 -18.80
N LEU A 169 32.72 -6.99 -18.78
CA LEU A 169 33.82 -6.21 -19.35
C LEU A 169 35.16 -6.52 -18.68
N MET A 170 35.19 -6.69 -17.35
CA MET A 170 36.42 -7.07 -16.61
C MET A 170 36.91 -8.46 -17.00
N VAL A 171 36.01 -9.42 -17.19
CA VAL A 171 36.37 -10.80 -17.59
C VAL A 171 36.86 -10.84 -19.04
N THR A 172 36.21 -10.10 -19.95
CA THR A 172 36.62 -10.08 -21.37
C THR A 172 37.85 -9.23 -21.63
N SER A 173 38.10 -8.18 -20.84
CA SER A 173 39.30 -7.32 -20.95
C SER A 173 40.58 -8.01 -20.46
N LYS A 174 40.46 -9.08 -19.66
CA LYS A 174 41.59 -9.92 -19.22
C LYS A 174 41.94 -11.06 -20.19
N LYS A 175 41.21 -11.18 -21.31
CA LYS A 175 41.52 -12.07 -22.44
C LYS A 175 42.12 -11.26 -23.58
#